data_AF-A0A1G6DWC2-F1
#
_entry.id   AF-A0A1G6DWC2-F1
#
_cell.length_a   1.000
_cell.length_b   1.000
_cell.length_c   1.000
_cell.angle_alpha   90.00
_cell.angle_beta   90.00
_cell.angle_gamma   90.00
#
_symmetry.space_group_name_H-M   'P 1'
#
loop_
_entity.id
_entity.type
_entity.pdbx_description
1 polymer ?
#
loop_
_entity_poly.entity_id
_entity_poly.type
_entity_poly.pdbx_seq_one_letter_code
_entity_poly.pdbx_strand_id
1 'polypeptide(L)'
;MKEIQVQARTLMKGFCRVCPVCDGRVCAGEVPGMGGLGTGSSFQDNVRALSEIQLNMRCLHDVSQPDLSVSILGFDLSMPVLAAPIGGVSFNMGGGMAEEEYILAKLTACVEAGTIGCTGDGVPPVIHESGFAAVKALDGRGIPFIKPWEDEELFAKLDKALDAGATVVGMDVDAAGLITLRKMGRPVSPKPVAELAEVIRRTKAKFVVKGIMTPDEAKMCVDAGAAAIVVSNHGGRVLDGTPGTARVLRGVADAVRGQITVLADGGVRSGADVLRMLALGADAVLIGRPFSVAVLGGGKDGAATYLEKIRQELTQCMVLTGTAKAGEVSPGIIRTVER
;
A
#
# COMPACT_ATOMS: atom_id res chain seq x y z
N MET A 1 -13.29 -0.27 17.13
CA MET A 1 -12.18 -1.18 16.75
C MET A 1 -12.27 -2.59 17.32
N LYS A 2 -12.52 -2.82 18.62
CA LYS A 2 -12.54 -4.20 19.19
C LYS A 2 -13.61 -5.09 18.55
N GLU A 3 -14.83 -4.60 18.40
CA GLU A 3 -15.93 -5.33 17.76
C GLU A 3 -15.63 -5.68 16.29
N ILE A 4 -15.13 -4.70 15.53
CA ILE A 4 -14.63 -4.89 14.15
C ILE A 4 -13.60 -6.02 14.10
N GLN A 5 -12.64 -6.07 15.02
CA GLN A 5 -11.64 -7.13 15.06
C GLN A 5 -12.23 -8.51 15.40
N VAL A 6 -13.24 -8.56 16.27
CA VAL A 6 -13.95 -9.81 16.59
C VAL A 6 -14.67 -10.34 15.36
N GLN A 7 -15.42 -9.49 14.67
CA GLN A 7 -16.14 -9.86 13.45
C GLN A 7 -15.19 -10.27 12.34
N ALA A 8 -14.12 -9.50 12.11
CA ALA A 8 -13.08 -9.84 11.14
C ALA A 8 -12.44 -11.20 11.43
N ARG A 9 -12.22 -11.55 12.71
CA ARG A 9 -11.68 -12.86 13.09
C ARG A 9 -12.60 -14.01 12.71
N THR A 10 -13.92 -13.81 12.81
CA THR A 10 -14.92 -14.78 12.37
C THR A 10 -14.89 -14.94 10.85
N LEU A 11 -14.93 -13.82 10.12
CA LEU A 11 -15.01 -13.83 8.65
C LEU A 11 -13.72 -14.26 7.96
N MET A 12 -12.57 -14.05 8.60
CA MET A 12 -11.26 -14.43 8.07
C MET A 12 -10.70 -15.74 8.67
N LYS A 13 -11.54 -16.52 9.34
CA LYS A 13 -11.13 -17.75 10.03
C LYS A 13 -10.41 -18.71 9.07
N GLY A 14 -9.21 -19.13 9.46
CA GLY A 14 -8.33 -19.98 8.64
C GLY A 14 -7.37 -19.22 7.71
N PHE A 15 -7.56 -17.92 7.51
CA PHE A 15 -6.75 -17.09 6.60
C PHE A 15 -6.03 -15.94 7.31
N CYS A 16 -6.66 -15.38 8.35
CA CYS A 16 -6.08 -14.37 9.22
C CYS A 16 -6.55 -14.57 10.65
N ARG A 17 -5.62 -14.52 11.61
CA ARG A 17 -5.94 -14.69 13.05
C ARG A 17 -6.38 -13.38 13.72
N VAL A 18 -6.28 -12.25 13.01
CA VAL A 18 -6.54 -10.90 13.53
C VAL A 18 -5.85 -10.74 14.89
N CYS A 19 -4.53 -10.96 14.87
CA CYS A 19 -3.70 -10.97 16.07
C CYS A 19 -3.76 -9.60 16.76
N PRO A 20 -3.82 -9.54 18.10
CA PRO A 20 -3.71 -8.29 18.85
C PRO A 20 -2.44 -7.50 18.50
N VAL A 21 -1.33 -8.22 18.31
CA VAL A 21 -0.08 -7.71 17.75
C VAL A 21 0.27 -8.57 16.54
N CYS A 22 0.25 -7.95 15.36
CA CYS A 22 0.47 -8.65 14.09
C CYS A 22 1.90 -8.46 13.59
N ASP A 23 2.75 -9.45 13.84
CA ASP A 23 4.17 -9.50 13.45
C ASP A 23 4.46 -10.51 12.32
N GLY A 24 3.46 -11.29 11.90
CA GLY A 24 3.60 -12.28 10.84
C GLY A 24 4.20 -13.62 11.27
N ARG A 25 4.53 -13.80 12.56
CA ARG A 25 5.16 -15.04 13.05
C ARG A 25 4.24 -16.26 12.94
N VAL A 26 2.97 -16.10 13.29
CA VAL A 26 2.01 -17.21 13.37
C VAL A 26 1.51 -17.66 11.98
N CYS A 27 1.63 -16.81 10.96
CA CYS A 27 1.21 -17.10 9.59
C CYS A 27 2.39 -17.17 8.61
N ALA A 28 3.58 -17.52 9.10
CA ALA A 28 4.73 -17.82 8.26
C ALA A 28 4.42 -19.01 7.33
N GLY A 29 4.69 -18.85 6.04
CA GLY A 29 4.46 -19.87 5.02
C GLY A 29 3.01 -19.97 4.52
N GLU A 30 2.07 -19.21 5.11
CA GLU A 30 0.64 -19.30 4.79
C GLU A 30 0.26 -18.41 3.60
N VAL A 31 0.63 -18.86 2.39
CA VAL A 31 0.27 -18.26 1.11
C VAL A 31 -0.25 -19.31 0.09
N PRO A 32 -1.36 -19.06 -0.66
CA PRO A 32 -2.25 -17.88 -0.61
C PRO A 32 -2.92 -17.71 0.77
N GLY A 33 -3.35 -16.50 1.10
CA GLY A 33 -3.78 -16.13 2.47
C GLY A 33 -3.26 -14.75 2.88
N MET A 34 -3.31 -14.39 4.16
CA MET A 34 -2.69 -13.15 4.67
C MET A 34 -1.26 -13.34 5.21
N GLY A 35 -0.71 -14.55 5.13
CA GLY A 35 0.62 -14.89 5.64
C GLY A 35 1.80 -14.26 4.90
N GLY A 36 3.00 -14.55 5.38
CA GLY A 36 4.26 -14.28 4.70
C GLY A 36 4.71 -15.51 3.90
N LEU A 37 5.46 -15.30 2.81
CA LEU A 37 6.01 -16.39 2.01
C LEU A 37 7.13 -17.13 2.78
N GLY A 38 7.25 -18.44 2.59
CA GLY A 38 8.39 -19.22 3.12
C GLY A 38 8.46 -19.21 4.64
N THR A 39 9.61 -18.81 5.19
CA THR A 39 9.84 -18.61 6.62
C THR A 39 9.06 -17.41 7.19
N GLY A 40 8.51 -16.57 6.33
CA GLY A 40 7.83 -15.33 6.70
C GLY A 40 8.77 -14.24 7.19
N SER A 41 10.09 -14.37 6.96
CA SER A 41 11.09 -13.45 7.50
C SER A 41 10.94 -12.05 6.92
N SER A 42 10.59 -11.93 5.64
CA SER A 42 10.34 -10.62 5.00
C SER A 42 9.15 -9.89 5.64
N PHE A 43 8.08 -10.61 5.98
CA PHE A 43 6.93 -10.00 6.67
C PHE A 43 7.34 -9.57 8.10
N GLN A 44 8.01 -10.45 8.84
CA GLN A 44 8.50 -10.12 10.17
C GLN A 44 9.46 -8.91 10.14
N ASP A 45 10.35 -8.84 9.16
CA ASP A 45 11.32 -7.75 9.06
C ASP A 45 10.67 -6.42 8.66
N ASN A 46 9.59 -6.42 7.88
CA ASN A 46 8.81 -5.20 7.65
C ASN A 46 8.32 -4.56 8.97
N VAL A 47 7.84 -5.38 9.91
CA VAL A 47 7.35 -4.90 11.21
C VAL A 47 8.53 -4.52 12.11
N ARG A 48 9.57 -5.36 12.15
CA ARG A 48 10.77 -5.13 12.97
C ARG A 48 11.52 -3.86 12.55
N ALA A 49 11.75 -3.66 11.25
CA ALA A 49 12.47 -2.51 10.73
C ALA A 49 11.82 -1.18 11.14
N LEU A 50 10.48 -1.09 11.10
CA LEU A 50 9.76 0.08 11.60
C LEU A 50 9.92 0.24 13.12
N SER A 51 9.87 -0.86 13.89
CA SER A 51 9.99 -0.80 15.34
C SER A 51 11.37 -0.38 15.86
N GLU A 52 12.42 -0.57 15.04
CA GLU A 52 13.79 -0.15 15.34
C GLU A 52 14.01 1.35 15.12
N ILE A 53 13.09 2.02 14.43
CA ILE A 53 13.11 3.46 14.20
C ILE A 53 12.28 4.15 15.29
N GLN A 54 12.94 4.96 16.11
CA GLN A 54 12.30 5.70 17.19
C GLN A 54 12.01 7.14 16.77
N LEU A 55 10.89 7.70 17.24
CA LEU A 55 10.59 9.11 17.10
C LEU A 55 11.26 9.90 18.24
N ASN A 56 11.93 10.99 17.90
CA ASN A 56 12.51 11.95 18.83
C ASN A 56 11.42 12.91 19.26
N MET A 57 10.97 12.78 20.51
CA MET A 57 10.00 13.70 21.08
C MET A 57 10.58 15.12 21.13
N ARG A 58 9.83 16.10 20.65
CA ARG A 58 10.16 17.53 20.74
C ARG A 58 8.89 18.24 21.20
N CYS A 59 8.98 19.00 22.30
CA CYS A 59 7.83 19.69 22.89
C CYS A 59 8.03 21.20 23.02
N LEU A 60 9.19 21.72 22.61
CA LEU A 60 9.53 23.15 22.68
C LEU A 60 9.31 23.80 21.31
N HIS A 61 8.04 23.97 20.93
CA HIS A 61 7.59 24.57 19.67
C HIS A 61 6.12 24.97 19.78
N ASP A 62 5.60 25.71 18.79
CA ASP A 62 4.22 26.22 18.80
C ASP A 62 3.21 25.38 17.98
N VAL A 63 3.65 24.26 17.40
CA VAL A 63 2.77 23.33 16.65
C VAL A 63 1.75 22.68 17.58
N SER A 64 0.48 23.07 17.45
CA SER A 64 -0.67 22.49 18.18
C SER A 64 -1.72 21.87 17.26
N GLN A 65 -1.79 22.32 16.01
CA GLN A 65 -2.70 21.82 14.99
C GLN A 65 -1.91 21.59 13.69
N PRO A 66 -1.28 20.41 13.52
CA PRO A 66 -0.51 20.11 12.33
C PRO A 66 -1.43 19.94 11.11
N ASP A 67 -0.92 20.31 9.94
CA ASP A 67 -1.57 20.07 8.65
C ASP A 67 -1.17 18.69 8.13
N LEU A 68 -2.15 17.79 8.01
CA LEU A 68 -1.95 16.45 7.49
C LEU A 68 -2.06 16.39 5.96
N SER A 69 -2.57 17.45 5.31
CA SER A 69 -2.88 17.39 3.89
C SER A 69 -1.65 17.29 3.01
N VAL A 70 -1.79 16.59 1.89
CA VAL A 70 -0.77 16.43 0.85
C VAL A 70 -1.42 16.38 -0.53
N SER A 71 -0.71 16.82 -1.58
CA SER A 71 -1.13 16.64 -2.97
C SER A 71 -0.26 15.59 -3.63
N ILE A 72 -0.86 14.46 -4.02
CA ILE A 72 -0.14 13.29 -4.52
C ILE A 72 -0.77 12.87 -5.84
N LEU A 73 0.03 12.85 -6.90
CA LEU A 73 -0.41 12.41 -8.24
C LEU A 73 -1.64 13.14 -8.78
N GLY A 74 -1.89 14.37 -8.33
CA GLY A 74 -3.06 15.18 -8.72
C GLY A 74 -4.30 14.93 -7.86
N PHE A 75 -4.18 14.17 -6.77
CA PHE A 75 -5.19 14.07 -5.73
C PHE A 75 -4.79 14.91 -4.52
N ASP A 76 -5.68 15.79 -4.10
CA ASP A 76 -5.56 16.45 -2.80
C ASP A 76 -6.12 15.52 -1.73
N LEU A 77 -5.25 15.09 -0.82
CA LEU A 77 -5.55 14.15 0.25
C LEU A 77 -5.52 14.87 1.60
N SER A 78 -6.48 14.56 2.46
CA SER A 78 -6.58 15.09 3.82
C SER A 78 -5.57 14.48 4.80
N MET A 79 -4.86 13.43 4.37
CA MET A 79 -3.75 12.79 5.08
C MET A 79 -2.91 11.96 4.11
N PRO A 80 -1.62 11.72 4.38
CA PRO A 80 -0.71 11.02 3.46
C PRO A 80 -0.84 9.48 3.57
N VAL A 81 -2.07 8.97 3.54
CA VAL A 81 -2.38 7.56 3.80
C VAL A 81 -3.33 7.03 2.76
N LEU A 82 -2.93 5.98 2.02
CA LEU A 82 -3.72 5.32 1.00
C LEU A 82 -4.06 3.88 1.42
N ALA A 83 -5.19 3.35 0.96
CA ALA A 83 -5.45 1.91 1.10
C ALA A 83 -4.69 1.13 0.01
N ALA A 84 -3.91 0.12 0.40
CA ALA A 84 -3.07 -0.65 -0.52
C ALA A 84 -3.88 -1.52 -1.51
N PRO A 85 -3.30 -1.90 -2.66
CA PRO A 85 -3.96 -2.74 -3.66
C PRO A 85 -4.02 -4.19 -3.18
N ILE A 86 -5.06 -4.50 -2.41
CA ILE A 86 -5.40 -5.86 -1.97
C ILE A 86 -6.74 -6.23 -2.58
N GLY A 87 -6.81 -7.45 -3.13
CA GLY A 87 -8.01 -8.13 -3.61
C GLY A 87 -7.88 -9.64 -3.43
N GLY A 88 -8.76 -10.42 -4.05
CA GLY A 88 -8.80 -11.87 -3.93
C GLY A 88 -9.31 -12.32 -2.57
N VAL A 89 -10.43 -11.75 -2.12
CA VAL A 89 -11.05 -11.99 -0.81
C VAL A 89 -11.27 -13.49 -0.57
N SER A 90 -11.68 -14.23 -1.60
CA SER A 90 -11.96 -15.68 -1.53
C SER A 90 -10.74 -16.55 -1.16
N PHE A 91 -9.52 -16.17 -1.59
CA PHE A 91 -8.31 -16.98 -1.35
C PHE A 91 -7.26 -16.29 -0.47
N ASN A 92 -7.35 -14.98 -0.27
CA ASN A 92 -6.48 -14.26 0.65
C ASN A 92 -7.13 -14.03 2.02
N MET A 93 -8.45 -13.84 2.07
CA MET A 93 -9.15 -13.36 3.27
C MET A 93 -10.25 -14.29 3.79
N GLY A 94 -10.46 -15.44 3.14
CA GLY A 94 -11.42 -16.47 3.57
C GLY A 94 -12.83 -16.33 3.02
N GLY A 95 -13.09 -15.37 2.12
CA GLY A 95 -14.36 -15.30 1.40
C GLY A 95 -15.58 -14.91 2.25
N GLY A 96 -15.39 -14.38 3.45
CA GLY A 96 -16.48 -13.93 4.33
C GLY A 96 -17.24 -12.68 3.85
N MET A 97 -16.86 -12.12 2.70
CA MET A 97 -17.45 -10.96 2.03
C MET A 97 -17.25 -11.12 0.52
N ALA A 98 -18.15 -10.58 -0.30
CA ALA A 98 -17.97 -10.55 -1.75
C ALA A 98 -16.82 -9.62 -2.15
N GLU A 99 -16.20 -9.86 -3.31
CA GLU A 99 -15.06 -9.06 -3.79
C GLU A 99 -15.51 -7.62 -4.10
N GLU A 100 -16.67 -7.47 -4.73
CA GLU A 100 -17.34 -6.22 -5.08
C GLU A 100 -17.62 -5.39 -3.83
N GLU A 101 -18.22 -6.03 -2.82
CA GLU A 101 -18.58 -5.41 -1.55
C GLU A 101 -17.34 -4.90 -0.81
N TYR A 102 -16.30 -5.74 -0.73
CA TYR A 102 -15.03 -5.39 -0.12
C TYR A 102 -14.36 -4.18 -0.78
N ILE A 103 -14.26 -4.20 -2.11
CA ILE A 103 -13.59 -3.13 -2.86
C ILE A 103 -14.38 -1.84 -2.76
N LEU A 104 -15.70 -1.87 -2.97
CA LEU A 104 -16.53 -0.67 -2.90
C LEU A 104 -16.50 -0.06 -1.49
N ALA A 105 -16.68 -0.87 -0.45
CA ALA A 105 -16.61 -0.40 0.94
C ALA A 105 -15.26 0.26 1.26
N LYS A 106 -14.16 -0.34 0.79
CA LYS A 106 -12.80 0.19 0.97
C LYS A 106 -12.61 1.55 0.28
N LEU A 107 -12.96 1.64 -1.00
CA LEU A 107 -12.76 2.87 -1.78
C LEU A 107 -13.69 3.99 -1.31
N THR A 108 -14.97 3.71 -1.05
CA THR A 108 -15.92 4.71 -0.54
C THR A 108 -15.45 5.30 0.79
N ALA A 109 -15.00 4.46 1.73
CA ALA A 109 -14.46 4.94 3.00
C ALA A 109 -13.21 5.83 2.82
N CYS A 110 -12.32 5.48 1.89
CA CYS A 110 -11.18 6.33 1.54
C CYS A 110 -11.64 7.70 1.02
N VAL A 111 -12.56 7.73 0.04
CA VAL A 111 -13.04 8.97 -0.57
C VAL A 111 -13.75 9.86 0.46
N GLU A 112 -14.66 9.30 1.25
CA GLU A 112 -15.39 10.04 2.31
C GLU A 112 -14.44 10.59 3.39
N ALA A 113 -13.34 9.89 3.70
CA ALA A 113 -12.32 10.38 4.63
C ALA A 113 -11.35 11.40 4.00
N GLY A 114 -11.54 11.75 2.74
CA GLY A 114 -10.67 12.68 1.99
C GLY A 114 -9.34 12.06 1.58
N THR A 115 -9.25 10.75 1.43
CA THR A 115 -8.07 10.07 0.85
C THR A 115 -8.47 9.24 -0.40
N ILE A 116 -7.62 8.31 -0.83
CA ILE A 116 -7.83 7.44 -1.98
C ILE A 116 -7.43 6.00 -1.68
N GLY A 117 -8.15 5.06 -2.29
CA GLY A 117 -7.88 3.62 -2.20
C GLY A 117 -7.37 3.04 -3.52
N CYS A 118 -6.55 2.00 -3.42
CA CYS A 118 -6.06 1.26 -4.58
C CYS A 118 -6.83 -0.05 -4.76
N THR A 119 -7.03 -0.51 -5.99
CA THR A 119 -7.61 -1.84 -6.29
C THR A 119 -6.51 -2.76 -6.82
N GLY A 120 -6.71 -4.07 -6.68
CA GLY A 120 -5.76 -5.06 -7.15
C GLY A 120 -6.26 -5.79 -8.39
N ASP A 121 -5.43 -6.73 -8.85
CA ASP A 121 -5.69 -7.57 -10.01
C ASP A 121 -5.19 -8.99 -9.74
N GLY A 122 -5.74 -9.96 -10.47
CA GLY A 122 -5.45 -11.37 -10.31
C GLY A 122 -6.10 -12.20 -11.41
N VAL A 123 -5.97 -13.52 -11.29
CA VAL A 123 -6.46 -14.46 -12.33
C VAL A 123 -7.98 -14.44 -12.46
N PRO A 124 -8.77 -14.53 -11.37
CA PRO A 124 -10.22 -14.40 -11.49
C PRO A 124 -10.63 -13.00 -11.98
N PRO A 125 -11.41 -12.88 -13.07
CA PRO A 125 -11.78 -11.58 -13.63
C PRO A 125 -12.49 -10.66 -12.64
N VAL A 126 -13.31 -11.25 -11.77
CA VAL A 126 -14.06 -10.56 -10.72
C VAL A 126 -13.20 -9.61 -9.89
N ILE A 127 -11.90 -9.89 -9.69
CA ILE A 127 -11.01 -9.02 -8.88
C ILE A 127 -10.81 -7.66 -9.54
N HIS A 128 -10.36 -7.65 -10.80
CA HIS A 128 -10.09 -6.39 -11.49
C HIS A 128 -11.37 -5.74 -12.02
N GLU A 129 -12.37 -6.53 -12.43
CA GLU A 129 -13.66 -6.01 -12.88
C GLU A 129 -14.42 -5.30 -11.74
N SER A 130 -14.43 -5.89 -10.54
CA SER A 130 -14.95 -5.22 -9.32
C SER A 130 -14.17 -3.95 -9.00
N GLY A 131 -12.84 -4.00 -9.20
CA GLY A 131 -11.95 -2.85 -9.07
C GLY A 131 -12.37 -1.68 -9.96
N PHE A 132 -12.50 -1.93 -11.27
CA PHE A 132 -12.88 -0.91 -12.25
C PHE A 132 -14.30 -0.40 -12.03
N ALA A 133 -15.25 -1.29 -11.69
CA ALA A 133 -16.62 -0.90 -11.38
C ALA A 133 -16.70 0.06 -10.18
N ALA A 134 -15.96 -0.22 -9.11
CA ALA A 134 -15.90 0.65 -7.93
C ALA A 134 -15.25 2.00 -8.23
N VAL A 135 -14.18 2.02 -9.04
CA VAL A 135 -13.54 3.28 -9.48
C VAL A 135 -14.52 4.12 -10.30
N LYS A 136 -15.25 3.50 -11.23
CA LYS A 136 -16.29 4.18 -12.01
C LYS A 136 -17.44 4.72 -11.15
N ALA A 137 -17.89 3.94 -10.17
CA ALA A 137 -18.94 4.35 -9.24
C ALA A 137 -18.55 5.54 -8.34
N LEU A 138 -17.25 5.83 -8.24
CA LEU A 138 -16.68 6.91 -7.45
C LEU A 138 -16.02 7.97 -8.35
N ASP A 139 -16.50 8.13 -9.58
CA ASP A 139 -16.07 9.16 -10.52
C ASP A 139 -14.54 9.18 -10.75
N GLY A 140 -13.94 8.00 -10.89
CA GLY A 140 -12.50 7.84 -11.12
C GLY A 140 -11.64 7.92 -9.85
N ARG A 141 -12.24 8.05 -8.66
CA ARG A 141 -11.53 8.18 -7.37
C ARG A 141 -11.03 6.83 -6.83
N GLY A 142 -10.11 6.21 -7.55
CA GLY A 142 -9.32 5.08 -7.08
C GLY A 142 -8.15 4.78 -8.02
N ILE A 143 -7.17 4.02 -7.54
CA ILE A 143 -5.96 3.69 -8.31
C ILE A 143 -5.93 2.18 -8.60
N PRO A 144 -6.25 1.74 -9.82
CA PRO A 144 -6.14 0.33 -10.17
C PRO A 144 -4.69 -0.10 -10.33
N PHE A 145 -4.28 -1.15 -9.60
CA PHE A 145 -2.99 -1.82 -9.80
C PHE A 145 -3.19 -3.08 -10.62
N ILE A 146 -2.59 -3.10 -11.81
CA ILE A 146 -2.69 -4.16 -12.80
C ILE A 146 -1.39 -4.98 -12.77
N LYS A 147 -1.49 -6.31 -12.87
CA LYS A 147 -0.28 -7.16 -12.91
C LYS A 147 0.45 -6.99 -14.25
N PRO A 148 1.77 -7.28 -14.31
CA PRO A 148 2.55 -7.24 -15.55
C PRO A 148 2.19 -8.43 -16.45
N TRP A 149 0.94 -8.47 -16.92
CA TRP A 149 0.50 -9.43 -17.93
C TRP A 149 1.21 -9.20 -19.26
N GLU A 150 1.12 -10.19 -20.13
CA GLU A 150 1.62 -10.09 -21.49
C GLU A 150 0.70 -9.22 -22.36
N ASP A 151 1.34 -8.36 -23.16
CA ASP A 151 0.81 -7.48 -24.20
C ASP A 151 -0.71 -7.23 -24.18
N GLU A 152 -1.48 -7.97 -24.99
CA GLU A 152 -2.88 -7.66 -25.28
C GLU A 152 -3.77 -7.60 -24.03
N GLU A 153 -3.58 -8.53 -23.07
CA GLU A 153 -4.34 -8.55 -21.83
C GLU A 153 -4.03 -7.32 -20.97
N LEU A 154 -2.75 -6.95 -20.89
CA LEU A 154 -2.32 -5.78 -20.12
C LEU A 154 -2.96 -4.50 -20.67
N PHE A 155 -2.88 -4.27 -21.98
CA PHE A 155 -3.44 -3.07 -22.60
C PHE A 155 -4.97 -3.04 -22.51
N ALA A 156 -5.65 -4.16 -22.72
CA ALA A 156 -7.10 -4.24 -22.55
C ALA A 156 -7.54 -3.90 -21.10
N LYS A 157 -6.78 -4.32 -20.08
CA LYS A 157 -7.07 -3.95 -18.69
C LYS A 157 -6.75 -2.49 -18.39
N LEU A 158 -5.66 -1.95 -18.96
CA LEU A 158 -5.33 -0.52 -18.83
C LEU A 158 -6.44 0.35 -19.45
N ASP A 159 -6.89 0.03 -20.65
CA ASP A 159 -7.97 0.77 -21.33
C ASP A 159 -9.25 0.75 -20.48
N LYS A 160 -9.64 -0.42 -19.94
CA LYS A 160 -10.79 -0.52 -19.03
C LYS A 160 -10.63 0.30 -17.75
N ALA A 161 -9.42 0.41 -17.20
CA ALA A 161 -9.15 1.25 -16.04
C ALA A 161 -9.35 2.74 -16.37
N LEU A 162 -8.92 3.18 -17.56
CA LEU A 162 -9.11 4.55 -18.03
C LEU A 162 -10.58 4.84 -18.35
N ASP A 163 -11.30 3.89 -18.96
CA ASP A 163 -12.74 3.98 -19.22
C ASP A 163 -13.57 4.05 -17.92
N ALA A 164 -13.04 3.52 -16.82
CA ALA A 164 -13.60 3.70 -15.49
C ALA A 164 -13.34 5.09 -14.88
N GLY A 165 -12.60 5.96 -15.58
CA GLY A 165 -12.27 7.32 -15.14
C GLY A 165 -10.96 7.43 -14.36
N ALA A 166 -10.15 6.36 -14.25
CA ALA A 166 -8.89 6.43 -13.53
C ALA A 166 -7.90 7.37 -14.23
N THR A 167 -7.39 8.37 -13.51
CA THR A 167 -6.32 9.28 -13.99
C THR A 167 -4.92 8.80 -13.61
N VAL A 168 -4.86 7.84 -12.69
CA VAL A 168 -3.64 7.21 -12.18
C VAL A 168 -3.85 5.70 -12.19
N VAL A 169 -2.87 4.97 -12.71
CA VAL A 169 -2.84 3.50 -12.71
C VAL A 169 -1.51 3.01 -12.15
N GLY A 170 -1.51 1.83 -11.56
CA GLY A 170 -0.32 1.22 -10.98
C GLY A 170 -0.01 -0.15 -11.57
N MET A 171 1.23 -0.60 -11.40
CA MET A 171 1.64 -1.95 -11.73
C MET A 171 2.49 -2.56 -10.60
N ASP A 172 2.10 -3.76 -10.16
CA ASP A 172 2.88 -4.55 -9.22
C ASP A 172 3.96 -5.36 -9.98
N VAL A 173 5.12 -4.78 -10.25
CA VAL A 173 6.21 -5.48 -10.98
C VAL A 173 6.78 -6.64 -10.16
N ASP A 174 6.67 -6.57 -8.83
CA ASP A 174 7.04 -7.65 -7.91
C ASP A 174 6.10 -8.87 -7.97
N ALA A 175 4.99 -8.78 -8.70
CA ALA A 175 4.03 -9.87 -8.87
C ALA A 175 4.62 -11.11 -9.55
N ALA A 176 5.77 -10.99 -10.21
CA ALA A 176 6.54 -12.12 -10.72
C ALA A 176 6.92 -13.12 -9.62
N GLY A 177 7.00 -12.66 -8.36
CA GLY A 177 7.20 -13.52 -7.19
C GLY A 177 5.94 -14.19 -6.65
N LEU A 178 4.74 -13.88 -7.13
CA LEU A 178 3.49 -14.39 -6.55
C LEU A 178 3.27 -15.87 -6.87
N ILE A 179 3.41 -16.71 -5.83
CA ILE A 179 3.09 -18.14 -5.91
C ILE A 179 1.63 -18.42 -6.27
N THR A 180 0.71 -17.53 -5.90
CA THR A 180 -0.74 -17.68 -6.17
C THR A 180 -1.01 -17.72 -7.68
N LEU A 181 -0.43 -16.79 -8.44
CA LEU A 181 -0.59 -16.71 -9.88
C LEU A 181 -0.02 -17.95 -10.57
N ARG A 182 1.16 -18.42 -10.11
CA ARG A 182 1.77 -19.69 -10.55
C ARG A 182 0.86 -20.89 -10.28
N LYS A 183 0.33 -21.03 -9.06
CA LYS A 183 -0.58 -22.13 -8.67
C LYS A 183 -1.88 -22.14 -9.48
N MET A 184 -2.32 -20.98 -9.96
CA MET A 184 -3.48 -20.82 -10.83
C MET A 184 -3.16 -20.99 -12.33
N GLY A 185 -1.91 -21.35 -12.68
CA GLY A 185 -1.50 -21.59 -14.07
C GLY A 185 -1.29 -20.34 -14.92
N ARG A 186 -1.23 -19.16 -14.30
CA ARG A 186 -1.08 -17.85 -14.98
C ARG A 186 0.07 -17.03 -14.36
N PRO A 187 1.33 -17.49 -14.42
CA PRO A 187 2.46 -16.71 -13.93
C PRO A 187 2.63 -15.40 -14.70
N VAL A 188 3.29 -14.43 -14.06
CA VAL A 188 3.81 -13.23 -14.71
C VAL A 188 5.32 -13.17 -14.51
N SER A 189 6.00 -12.45 -15.39
CA SER A 189 7.47 -12.35 -15.41
C SER A 189 7.93 -10.97 -14.95
N PRO A 190 9.21 -10.80 -14.56
CA PRO A 190 9.80 -9.48 -14.38
C PRO A 190 9.59 -8.63 -15.64
N LYS A 191 9.30 -7.34 -15.47
CA LYS A 191 9.01 -6.42 -16.58
C LYS A 191 10.29 -5.67 -16.97
N PRO A 192 10.87 -5.90 -18.17
CA PRO A 192 12.02 -5.14 -18.64
C PRO A 192 11.74 -3.64 -18.72
N VAL A 193 12.75 -2.81 -18.42
CA VAL A 193 12.60 -1.34 -18.38
C VAL A 193 12.13 -0.75 -19.72
N ALA A 194 12.60 -1.29 -20.85
CA ALA A 194 12.16 -0.84 -22.17
C ALA A 194 10.66 -1.10 -22.42
N GLU A 195 10.15 -2.26 -21.98
CA GLU A 195 8.73 -2.59 -22.06
C GLU A 195 7.90 -1.74 -21.08
N LEU A 196 8.41 -1.50 -19.87
CA LEU A 196 7.77 -0.62 -18.90
C LEU A 196 7.60 0.79 -19.47
N ALA A 197 8.64 1.34 -20.11
CA ALA A 197 8.58 2.64 -20.76
C ALA A 197 7.53 2.67 -21.89
N GLU A 198 7.40 1.58 -22.67
CA GLU A 198 6.35 1.46 -23.68
C GLU A 198 4.94 1.48 -23.07
N VAL A 199 4.73 0.71 -21.99
CA VAL A 199 3.45 0.67 -21.27
C VAL A 199 3.07 2.06 -20.76
N ILE A 200 4.00 2.74 -20.11
CA ILE A 200 3.80 4.09 -19.56
C ILE A 200 3.45 5.09 -20.68
N ARG A 201 4.20 5.05 -21.80
CA ARG A 201 3.95 5.93 -22.94
C ARG A 201 2.57 5.70 -23.56
N ARG A 202 2.13 4.45 -23.65
CA ARG A 202 0.85 4.09 -24.26
C ARG A 202 -0.35 4.43 -23.39
N THR A 203 -0.27 4.24 -22.06
CA THR A 203 -1.42 4.49 -21.17
C THR A 203 -1.79 5.96 -21.06
N LYS A 204 -0.82 6.89 -21.19
CA LYS A 204 -1.00 8.35 -21.02
C LYS A 204 -1.54 8.81 -19.66
N ALA A 205 -1.88 7.90 -18.75
CA ALA A 205 -2.17 8.20 -17.34
C ALA A 205 -0.88 8.32 -16.52
N LYS A 206 -0.97 8.93 -15.34
CA LYS A 206 0.14 8.89 -14.38
C LYS A 206 0.34 7.43 -13.94
N PHE A 207 1.56 6.94 -14.10
CA PHE A 207 1.86 5.54 -13.88
C PHE A 207 2.67 5.33 -12.59
N VAL A 208 2.24 4.38 -11.77
CA VAL A 208 2.87 4.04 -10.49
C VAL A 208 3.52 2.66 -10.58
N VAL A 209 4.82 2.57 -10.32
CA VAL A 209 5.54 1.29 -10.33
C VAL A 209 5.72 0.80 -8.89
N LYS A 210 5.08 -0.31 -8.53
CA LYS A 210 5.12 -0.87 -7.17
C LYS A 210 5.94 -2.14 -7.10
N GLY A 211 6.75 -2.23 -6.04
CA GLY A 211 7.63 -3.39 -5.80
C GLY A 211 9.12 -3.02 -5.80
N ILE A 212 9.45 -1.73 -5.83
CA ILE A 212 10.83 -1.24 -5.95
C ILE A 212 11.51 -1.30 -4.59
N MET A 213 12.68 -1.94 -4.51
CA MET A 213 13.41 -2.11 -3.23
C MET A 213 14.85 -1.59 -3.29
N THR A 214 15.34 -1.13 -4.45
CA THR A 214 16.72 -0.67 -4.63
C THR A 214 16.79 0.72 -5.31
N PRO A 215 17.85 1.51 -5.02
CA PRO A 215 18.01 2.85 -5.60
C PRO A 215 18.22 2.89 -7.12
N ASP A 216 18.83 1.86 -7.69
CA ASP A 216 19.07 1.77 -9.14
C ASP A 216 17.77 1.47 -9.90
N GLU A 217 16.94 0.53 -9.43
CA GLU A 217 15.62 0.30 -10.03
C GLU A 217 14.69 1.52 -9.90
N ALA A 218 14.81 2.29 -8.81
CA ALA A 218 14.09 3.55 -8.66
C ALA A 218 14.46 4.56 -9.76
N LYS A 219 15.75 4.69 -10.09
CA LYS A 219 16.22 5.53 -11.21
C LYS A 219 15.73 4.99 -12.56
N MET A 220 15.76 3.67 -12.75
CA MET A 220 15.19 3.06 -13.96
C MET A 220 13.71 3.38 -14.14
N CYS A 221 12.94 3.49 -13.06
CA CYS A 221 11.54 3.92 -13.11
C CYS A 221 11.39 5.39 -13.54
N VAL A 222 12.29 6.26 -13.09
CA VAL A 222 12.34 7.65 -13.56
C VAL A 222 12.63 7.68 -15.06
N ASP A 223 13.65 6.95 -15.51
CA ASP A 223 14.05 6.88 -16.93
C ASP A 223 12.93 6.30 -17.82
N ALA A 224 12.13 5.37 -17.29
CA ALA A 224 10.96 4.81 -17.97
C ALA A 224 9.76 5.77 -18.03
N GLY A 225 9.80 6.91 -17.34
CA GLY A 225 8.74 7.91 -17.32
C GLY A 225 7.65 7.68 -16.26
N ALA A 226 7.93 6.88 -15.22
CA ALA A 226 6.98 6.67 -14.13
C ALA A 226 6.67 8.00 -13.43
N ALA A 227 5.43 8.19 -12.98
CA ALA A 227 5.04 9.34 -12.17
C ALA A 227 5.30 9.11 -10.67
N ALA A 228 5.32 7.84 -10.25
CA ALA A 228 5.64 7.45 -8.88
C ALA A 228 6.22 6.04 -8.81
N ILE A 229 6.88 5.76 -7.69
CA ILE A 229 7.20 4.41 -7.25
C ILE A 229 6.51 4.09 -5.93
N VAL A 230 6.31 2.80 -5.64
CA VAL A 230 6.00 2.31 -4.29
C VAL A 230 7.13 1.42 -3.81
N VAL A 231 7.81 1.83 -2.74
CA VAL A 231 8.76 1.00 -2.01
C VAL A 231 8.00 -0.10 -1.28
N SER A 232 8.08 -1.32 -1.79
CA SER A 232 7.25 -2.44 -1.37
C SER A 232 7.95 -3.77 -1.63
N ASN A 233 7.80 -4.71 -0.71
CA ASN A 233 8.11 -6.14 -0.92
C ASN A 233 6.83 -6.99 -0.88
N HIS A 234 5.71 -6.40 -1.33
CA HIS A 234 4.38 -7.00 -1.31
C HIS A 234 3.92 -7.44 0.09
N GLY A 235 4.39 -6.77 1.14
CA GLY A 235 4.14 -7.16 2.53
C GLY A 235 4.74 -8.52 2.90
N GLY A 236 5.89 -8.88 2.30
CA GLY A 236 6.64 -10.11 2.54
C GLY A 236 6.03 -11.35 1.89
N ARG A 237 5.39 -11.21 0.73
CA ARG A 237 4.59 -12.28 0.08
C ARG A 237 5.16 -12.81 -1.23
N VAL A 238 6.17 -12.15 -1.78
CA VAL A 238 6.69 -12.41 -3.14
C VAL A 238 8.09 -13.03 -3.13
N LEU A 239 8.96 -12.55 -2.24
CA LEU A 239 10.31 -13.06 -2.04
C LEU A 239 10.61 -13.10 -0.54
N ASP A 240 10.95 -14.28 -0.03
CA ASP A 240 11.35 -14.44 1.37
C ASP A 240 12.83 -14.08 1.55
N GLY A 241 13.21 -13.62 2.75
CA GLY A 241 14.58 -13.15 3.02
C GLY A 241 14.91 -11.72 2.57
N THR A 242 13.94 -10.94 2.07
CA THR A 242 14.14 -9.53 1.74
C THR A 242 14.21 -8.66 3.00
N PRO A 243 14.91 -7.51 2.97
CA PRO A 243 14.81 -6.53 4.04
C PRO A 243 13.39 -5.97 4.14
N GLY A 244 13.03 -5.51 5.33
CA GLY A 244 11.85 -4.69 5.56
C GLY A 244 11.95 -3.39 4.78
N THR A 245 10.84 -2.92 4.22
CA THR A 245 10.79 -1.72 3.36
C THR A 245 11.38 -0.48 4.03
N ALA A 246 11.14 -0.28 5.33
CA ALA A 246 11.70 0.82 6.11
C ALA A 246 13.24 0.84 6.14
N ARG A 247 13.92 -0.30 5.94
CA ARG A 247 15.39 -0.37 5.88
C ARG A 247 15.96 0.23 4.60
N VAL A 248 15.24 0.11 3.49
CA VAL A 248 15.70 0.54 2.16
C VAL A 248 15.10 1.88 1.73
N LEU A 249 13.96 2.27 2.33
CA LEU A 249 13.17 3.43 1.92
C LEU A 249 14.00 4.71 1.76
N ARG A 250 14.89 5.04 2.71
CA ARG A 250 15.69 6.26 2.60
C ARG A 250 16.61 6.26 1.38
N GLY A 251 17.36 5.18 1.18
CA GLY A 251 18.27 5.07 0.03
C GLY A 251 17.53 5.12 -1.31
N VAL A 252 16.34 4.50 -1.37
CA VAL A 252 15.47 4.57 -2.56
C VAL A 252 14.92 5.99 -2.77
N ALA A 253 14.39 6.61 -1.72
CA ALA A 253 13.81 7.94 -1.79
C ALA A 253 14.86 8.99 -2.19
N ASP A 254 16.03 8.98 -1.57
CA ASP A 254 17.10 9.94 -1.85
C ASP A 254 17.62 9.83 -3.29
N ALA A 255 17.50 8.67 -3.93
CA ALA A 255 17.91 8.46 -5.32
C ALA A 255 16.99 9.13 -6.35
N VAL A 256 15.73 9.40 -6.00
CA VAL A 256 14.71 9.92 -6.94
C VAL A 256 13.93 11.12 -6.42
N ARG A 257 14.25 11.61 -5.21
CA ARG A 257 13.61 12.77 -4.58
C ARG A 257 13.56 13.96 -5.53
N GLY A 258 12.38 14.56 -5.65
CA GLY A 258 12.15 15.72 -6.51
C GLY A 258 11.98 15.41 -8.01
N GLN A 259 12.12 14.15 -8.42
CA GLN A 259 11.89 13.71 -9.80
C GLN A 259 10.52 13.05 -9.95
N ILE A 260 10.17 12.15 -9.04
CA ILE A 260 8.89 11.42 -9.01
C ILE A 260 8.38 11.29 -7.57
N THR A 261 7.10 10.99 -7.40
CA THR A 261 6.54 10.70 -6.06
C THR A 261 7.05 9.37 -5.53
N VAL A 262 7.40 9.33 -4.24
CA VAL A 262 7.82 8.13 -3.51
C VAL A 262 6.73 7.72 -2.54
N LEU A 263 6.04 6.62 -2.85
CA LEU A 263 5.10 5.97 -1.96
C LEU A 263 5.80 4.81 -1.22
N ALA A 264 5.27 4.39 -0.07
CA ALA A 264 5.81 3.24 0.64
C ALA A 264 4.73 2.40 1.33
N ASP A 265 4.93 1.08 1.39
CA ASP A 265 4.16 0.18 2.24
C ASP A 265 5.08 -0.73 3.07
N GLY A 266 4.51 -1.72 3.75
CA GLY A 266 5.25 -2.72 4.51
C GLY A 266 5.26 -2.42 6.01
N GLY A 267 4.66 -3.33 6.80
CA GLY A 267 4.73 -3.28 8.26
C GLY A 267 3.90 -2.20 8.96
N VAL A 268 3.42 -1.16 8.27
CA VAL A 268 2.67 -0.02 8.85
C VAL A 268 1.39 -0.47 9.57
N ARG A 269 1.20 -0.06 10.84
CA ARG A 269 0.01 -0.39 11.68
C ARG A 269 -0.62 0.81 12.38
N SER A 270 0.12 1.90 12.56
CA SER A 270 -0.26 3.06 13.36
C SER A 270 0.10 4.39 12.69
N GLY A 271 -0.48 5.50 13.17
CA GLY A 271 -0.07 6.84 12.74
C GLY A 271 1.40 7.16 13.02
N ALA A 272 2.00 6.56 14.06
CA ALA A 272 3.44 6.66 14.32
C ALA A 272 4.27 5.98 13.22
N ASP A 273 3.82 4.84 12.70
CA ASP A 273 4.49 4.16 11.58
C ASP A 273 4.40 4.97 10.29
N VAL A 274 3.25 5.61 10.06
CA VAL A 274 3.09 6.57 8.94
C VAL A 274 4.13 7.67 9.08
N LEU A 275 4.24 8.32 10.24
CA LEU A 275 5.21 9.40 10.46
C LEU A 275 6.67 8.93 10.27
N ARG A 276 7.02 7.71 10.71
CA ARG A 276 8.34 7.12 10.46
C ARG A 276 8.62 6.97 8.96
N MET A 277 7.67 6.46 8.18
CA MET A 277 7.82 6.31 6.73
C MET A 277 8.00 7.66 6.04
N LEU A 278 7.23 8.68 6.44
CA LEU A 278 7.39 10.05 5.93
C LEU A 278 8.80 10.61 6.26
N ALA A 279 9.26 10.45 7.51
CA ALA A 279 10.60 10.88 7.92
C ALA A 279 11.74 10.10 7.24
N LEU A 280 11.47 8.90 6.72
CA LEU A 280 12.40 8.14 5.89
C LEU A 280 12.42 8.63 4.44
N GLY A 281 11.42 9.39 4.00
CA GLY A 281 11.39 10.02 2.68
C GLY A 281 10.23 9.62 1.79
N ALA A 282 9.22 8.90 2.29
CA ALA A 282 7.97 8.72 1.55
C ALA A 282 7.16 10.02 1.53
N ASP A 283 6.48 10.29 0.41
CA ASP A 283 5.50 11.38 0.27
C ASP A 283 4.11 10.94 0.78
N ALA A 284 3.79 9.64 0.67
CA ALA A 284 2.60 9.03 1.26
C ALA A 284 2.76 7.54 1.51
N VAL A 285 1.89 6.98 2.35
CA VAL A 285 2.03 5.62 2.89
C VAL A 285 0.80 4.77 2.56
N LEU A 286 1.01 3.57 2.02
CA LEU A 286 -0.03 2.60 1.74
C LEU A 286 -0.19 1.63 2.92
N ILE A 287 -1.43 1.37 3.33
CA ILE A 287 -1.75 0.42 4.39
C ILE A 287 -2.55 -0.76 3.84
N GLY A 288 -2.02 -1.96 4.04
CA GLY A 288 -2.60 -3.22 3.56
C GLY A 288 -3.44 -3.97 4.61
N ARG A 289 -2.84 -4.99 5.24
CA ARG A 289 -3.54 -5.95 6.11
C ARG A 289 -4.47 -5.32 7.17
N PRO A 290 -4.08 -4.27 7.93
CA PRO A 290 -4.98 -3.64 8.90
C PRO A 290 -6.25 -3.07 8.26
N PHE A 291 -6.12 -2.52 7.05
CA PHE A 291 -7.23 -1.98 6.27
C PHE A 291 -8.18 -3.09 5.85
N SER A 292 -7.66 -4.22 5.35
CA SER A 292 -8.49 -5.40 5.04
C SER A 292 -9.23 -5.92 6.26
N VAL A 293 -8.58 -6.00 7.43
CA VAL A 293 -9.24 -6.39 8.69
C VAL A 293 -10.37 -5.42 9.04
N ALA A 294 -10.16 -4.11 8.87
CA ALA A 294 -11.16 -3.10 9.17
C ALA A 294 -12.39 -3.21 8.26
N VAL A 295 -12.18 -3.39 6.95
CA VAL A 295 -13.27 -3.57 5.98
C VAL A 295 -14.00 -4.89 6.21
N LEU A 296 -13.29 -6.02 6.37
CA LEU A 296 -13.95 -7.31 6.60
C LEU A 296 -14.76 -7.30 7.90
N GLY A 297 -14.25 -6.63 8.94
CA GLY A 297 -14.92 -6.60 10.24
C GLY A 297 -16.08 -5.62 10.37
N GLY A 298 -16.20 -4.62 9.49
CA GLY A 298 -17.19 -3.56 9.65
C GLY A 298 -17.59 -2.82 8.37
N GLY A 299 -17.27 -3.38 7.20
CA GLY A 299 -17.53 -2.76 5.90
C GLY A 299 -16.90 -1.37 5.78
N LYS A 300 -17.66 -0.44 5.19
CA LYS A 300 -17.25 0.96 5.01
C LYS A 300 -16.97 1.64 6.35
N ASP A 301 -17.85 1.47 7.33
CA ASP A 301 -17.75 2.13 8.63
C ASP A 301 -16.56 1.61 9.44
N GLY A 302 -16.24 0.32 9.29
CA GLY A 302 -15.03 -0.27 9.84
C GLY A 302 -13.77 0.39 9.29
N ALA A 303 -13.71 0.59 7.97
CA ALA A 303 -12.62 1.30 7.31
C ALA A 303 -12.55 2.79 7.71
N ALA A 304 -13.68 3.49 7.78
CA ALA A 304 -13.75 4.88 8.24
C ALA A 304 -13.24 5.02 9.69
N THR A 305 -13.67 4.13 10.58
CA THR A 305 -13.17 4.07 11.97
C THR A 305 -11.65 3.86 12.02
N TYR A 306 -11.11 3.01 11.14
CA TYR A 306 -9.68 2.76 11.07
C TYR A 306 -8.89 3.96 10.55
N LEU A 307 -9.39 4.62 9.49
CA LEU A 307 -8.80 5.84 8.94
C LEU A 307 -8.76 6.96 9.98
N GLU A 308 -9.85 7.15 10.75
CA GLU A 308 -9.89 8.16 11.81
C GLU A 308 -8.92 7.86 12.95
N LYS A 309 -8.77 6.58 13.34
CA LYS A 309 -7.73 6.18 14.28
C LYS A 309 -6.32 6.56 13.78
N ILE A 310 -6.02 6.29 12.50
CA ILE A 310 -4.71 6.63 11.91
C ILE A 310 -4.50 8.14 11.89
N ARG A 311 -5.54 8.91 11.56
CA ARG A 311 -5.51 10.39 11.60
C ARG A 311 -5.15 10.89 12.99
N GLN A 312 -5.85 10.43 14.02
CA GLN A 312 -5.63 10.85 15.42
C GLN A 312 -4.21 10.51 15.90
N GLU A 313 -3.75 9.29 15.63
CA GLU A 313 -2.39 8.86 15.99
C GLU A 313 -1.32 9.67 15.26
N LEU A 314 -1.51 9.95 13.96
CA LEU A 314 -0.59 10.74 13.16
C LEU A 314 -0.53 12.19 13.67
N THR A 315 -1.69 12.83 13.88
CA THR A 315 -1.79 14.18 14.46
C THR A 315 -1.05 14.26 15.79
N GLN A 316 -1.29 13.29 16.70
CA GLN A 316 -0.61 13.25 17.99
C GLN A 316 0.91 13.13 17.84
N CYS A 317 1.39 12.25 16.95
CA CYS A 317 2.82 12.08 16.71
C CYS A 317 3.46 13.33 16.10
N MET A 318 2.77 14.01 15.18
CA MET A 318 3.23 15.25 14.57
C MET A 318 3.36 16.37 15.62
N VAL A 319 2.36 16.53 16.50
CA VAL A 319 2.45 17.46 17.63
C VAL A 319 3.64 17.12 18.53
N LEU A 320 3.80 15.85 18.94
CA LEU A 320 4.88 15.44 19.85
C LEU A 320 6.28 15.39 19.23
N THR A 321 6.41 15.71 17.94
CA THR A 321 7.69 15.82 17.22
C THR A 321 7.96 17.23 16.69
N GLY A 322 7.04 18.17 16.90
CA GLY A 322 7.11 19.52 16.32
C GLY A 322 6.98 19.56 14.80
N THR A 323 6.30 18.56 14.21
CA THR A 323 6.10 18.47 12.76
C THR A 323 4.85 19.25 12.37
N ALA A 324 5.00 20.41 11.74
CA ALA A 324 3.87 21.27 11.38
C ALA A 324 3.05 20.77 10.19
N LYS A 325 3.70 20.14 9.20
CA LYS A 325 3.05 19.68 7.96
C LYS A 325 3.52 18.29 7.56
N ALA A 326 2.58 17.45 7.12
CA ALA A 326 2.88 16.09 6.69
C ALA A 326 3.69 16.02 5.39
N GLY A 327 3.63 17.06 4.55
CA GLY A 327 4.48 17.18 3.37
C GLY A 327 5.92 17.64 3.65
N GLU A 328 6.24 18.03 4.89
CA GLU A 328 7.54 18.63 5.26
C GLU A 328 8.18 17.90 6.46
N VAL A 329 7.98 16.58 6.58
CA VAL A 329 8.51 15.79 7.70
C VAL A 329 10.03 15.74 7.66
N SER A 330 10.68 16.22 8.72
CA SER A 330 12.14 16.24 8.81
C SER A 330 12.71 14.85 9.15
N PRO A 331 13.79 14.41 8.50
CA PRO A 331 14.51 13.19 8.89
C PRO A 331 15.11 13.27 10.30
N GLY A 332 15.23 14.47 10.90
CA GLY A 332 15.76 14.66 12.26
C GLY A 332 14.81 14.23 13.38
N ILE A 333 13.54 13.95 13.07
CA ILE A 333 12.58 13.46 14.07
C ILE A 333 12.71 11.96 14.33
N ILE A 334 13.57 11.25 13.60
CA ILE A 334 13.81 9.82 13.80
C ILE A 334 15.26 9.53 14.21
N ARG A 335 15.45 8.41 14.91
CA ARG A 335 16.76 7.78 15.16
C ARG A 335 16.64 6.27 15.05
N THR A 336 17.71 5.62 14.59
CA THR A 336 17.81 4.16 14.57
C THR A 336 18.48 3.70 15.84
N VAL A 337 17.93 2.66 16.48
CA VAL A 337 18.62 2.00 17.60
C VAL A 337 19.63 1.03 17.00
N GLU A 338 20.92 1.31 17.14
CA GLU A 338 21.95 0.29 16.95
C GLU A 338 21.75 -0.78 18.03
N ARG A 339 21.45 -2.01 17.63
CA ARG A 339 21.32 -3.17 18.52
C ARG A 339 22.48 -4.11 18.32
#